data_AF-A0A920F282-F1
#
_entry.id   AF-A0A920F282-F1
#
_cell.length_a   1.000
_cell.length_b   1.000
_cell.length_c   1.000
_cell.angle_alpha   90.00
_cell.angle_beta   90.00
_cell.angle_gamma   90.00
#
_symmetry.space_group_name_H-M   'P 1'
#
loop_
_entity.id
_entity.type
_entity.pdbx_description
1 polymer ?
#
loop_
_entity_poly.entity_id
_entity_poly.type
_entity_poly.pdbx_seq_one_letter_code
_entity_poly.pdbx_strand_id
1 'polypeptide(L)' 'MIFKKWKAALGGNLKLLLLVVLRFNLALRGCFTAAGLTVVEGYGLTETSPVISVNDMRNGNFRIGSVGK' A
#
# COMPACT_ATOMS: atom_id res chain seq x y z
N MET A 1 16.75 -1.46 -15.61
CA MET A 1 15.66 -0.69 -14.96
C MET A 1 15.69 -0.90 -13.45
N ILE A 2 15.55 0.18 -12.68
CA ILE A 2 15.70 0.18 -11.21
C ILE A 2 14.70 -0.76 -10.51
N PHE A 3 13.49 -0.91 -11.06
CA PHE A 3 12.42 -1.73 -10.48
C PHE A 3 12.75 -3.23 -10.39
N LYS A 4 13.52 -3.78 -11.34
CA LYS A 4 13.97 -5.19 -11.26
C LYS A 4 14.94 -5.41 -10.09
N LYS A 5 15.81 -4.43 -9.81
CA LYS A 5 16.71 -4.50 -8.64
C LYS A 5 15.93 -4.42 -7.33
N TRP A 6 14.92 -3.56 -7.27
CA TRP A 6 14.06 -3.43 -6.09
C TRP A 6 13.25 -4.70 -5.83
N LYS A 7 12.63 -5.29 -6.86
CA LYS A 7 11.92 -6.56 -6.73
C LYS A 7 12.84 -7.68 -6.23
N ALA A 8 14.05 -7.78 -6.77
CA ALA A 8 15.02 -8.79 -6.33
C ALA A 8 15.47 -8.57 -4.88
N ALA A 9 15.76 -7.33 -4.48
CA ALA A 9 16.14 -6.97 -3.12
C ALA A 9 15.03 -7.25 -2.09
N LEU A 10 13.77 -7.18 -2.51
CA LEU A 10 12.59 -7.47 -1.70
C LEU A 10 12.14 -8.95 -1.79
N GLY A 11 12.98 -9.84 -2.35
CA GLY A 11 12.69 -11.28 -2.42
C GLY A 11 11.68 -11.69 -3.49
N GLY A 12 11.29 -10.80 -4.40
CA GLY A 12 10.53 -11.09 -5.62
C GLY A 12 9.03 -11.41 -5.43
N ASN A 13 8.60 -11.73 -4.22
CA ASN A 13 7.23 -12.18 -3.92
C ASN A 13 6.33 -11.12 -3.28
N LEU A 14 6.87 -9.94 -2.98
CA LEU A 14 6.11 -8.81 -2.46
C LEU A 14 5.17 -8.27 -3.54
N LYS A 15 3.86 -8.31 -3.26
CA LYS A 15 2.78 -7.81 -4.13
C LYS A 15 2.04 -6.62 -3.53
N LEU A 16 2.02 -6.55 -2.19
CA LEU A 16 1.27 -5.57 -1.42
C LEU A 16 2.18 -4.93 -0.38
N LEU A 17 2.08 -3.62 -0.23
CA LEU A 17 2.67 -2.86 0.86
C LEU A 17 1.54 -2.21 1.64
N LEU A 18 1.43 -2.50 2.94
CA LEU A 18 0.48 -1.84 3.83
C LEU A 18 1.18 -0.72 4.58
N LEU A 19 0.63 0.49 4.53
CA LEU A 19 1.12 1.65 5.27
C LEU A 19 0.03 2.13 6.24
N VAL A 20 0.41 2.33 7.50
CA VAL A 20 -0.50 2.73 8.59
C VAL A 20 -0.09 4.11 9.10
N VAL A 21 -0.26 5.14 8.27
CA VAL A 21 0.11 6.52 8.57
C VAL A 21 -0.84 7.50 7.90
N LEU A 22 -0.80 8.77 8.31
CA LEU A 22 -1.51 9.85 7.63
C LEU A 22 -1.05 9.97 6.15
N ARG A 23 -2.02 10.13 5.24
CA ARG A 23 -1.93 10.47 3.80
C ARG A 23 -0.55 10.23 3.15
N PHE A 24 -0.44 9.16 2.38
CA PHE A 24 0.76 8.87 1.60
C PHE A 24 0.85 9.71 0.32
N ASN A 25 2.05 10.15 -0.05
CA ASN A 25 2.27 10.96 -1.26
C ASN A 25 1.92 10.18 -2.54
N LEU A 26 1.05 10.75 -3.40
CA LEU A 26 0.61 10.13 -4.65
C LEU A 26 1.75 9.78 -5.61
N ALA A 27 2.79 10.62 -5.72
CA ALA A 27 3.90 10.41 -6.64
C ALA A 27 4.72 9.18 -6.26
N LEU A 28 5.04 9.02 -4.96
CA LEU A 28 5.72 7.82 -4.46
C LEU A 28 4.85 6.57 -4.68
N ARG A 29 3.55 6.69 -4.47
CA ARG A 29 2.58 5.60 -4.68
C ARG A 29 2.59 5.13 -6.13
N GLY A 30 2.65 6.06 -7.08
CA GLY A 30 2.80 5.76 -8.51
C GLY A 30 4.08 4.99 -8.80
N CYS A 31 5.22 5.41 -8.24
CA CYS A 31 6.50 4.72 -8.41
C CYS A 31 6.48 3.27 -7.89
N PHE A 32 5.92 3.03 -6.70
CA PHE A 32 5.80 1.68 -6.15
C PHE A 32 4.82 0.82 -6.95
N THR A 33 3.67 1.38 -7.33
CA THR A 33 2.67 0.67 -8.14
C THR A 33 3.23 0.30 -9.52
N ALA A 34 3.99 1.20 -10.15
CA ALA A 34 4.70 0.93 -11.41
C ALA A 34 5.79 -0.14 -11.27
N ALA A 35 6.40 -0.28 -10.07
CA ALA A 35 7.30 -1.39 -9.76
C ALA A 35 6.57 -2.73 -9.54
N GLY A 36 5.23 -2.74 -9.58
CA GLY A 36 4.38 -3.90 -9.29
C GLY A 36 4.16 -4.14 -7.80
N LEU A 37 4.38 -3.12 -6.96
CA LEU A 37 4.15 -3.13 -5.52
C LEU A 37 2.96 -2.24 -5.22
N THR A 38 1.80 -2.85 -4.95
CA THR A 38 0.58 -2.07 -4.69
C THR A 38 0.62 -1.53 -3.27
N VAL A 39 0.52 -0.21 -3.11
CA VAL A 39 0.57 0.46 -1.80
C VAL A 39 -0.86 0.75 -1.30
N VAL A 40 -1.21 0.09 -0.20
CA VAL A 40 -2.51 0.19 0.47
C VAL A 40 -2.36 1.02 1.74
N GLU A 41 -3.31 1.94 1.95
CA GLU A 41 -3.42 2.69 3.20
C GLU A 41 -4.30 1.92 4.17
N GLY A 42 -3.79 1.72 5.37
CA GLY A 42 -4.51 1.30 6.55
C GLY A 42 -4.63 2.45 7.53
N TYR A 43 -5.75 2.51 8.24
CA TYR A 43 -5.92 3.38 9.39
C TYR A 43 -5.99 2.50 10.63
N GLY A 44 -5.21 2.87 11.63
CA GLY A 44 -5.20 2.23 12.93
C GLY A 44 -4.87 3.26 14.00
N LEU A 45 -5.42 3.05 15.18
CA LEU A 45 -5.09 3.79 16.39
C LEU A 45 -4.27 2.88 17.28
N THR A 46 -3.32 3.46 17.99
CA THR A 46 -2.56 2.75 19.03
C THR A 46 -3.49 2.13 20.08
N GLU A 47 -4.63 2.77 20.34
CA GLU A 47 -5.61 2.40 21.36
C GLU A 47 -6.56 1.26 20.95
N THR A 48 -6.63 0.85 19.68
CA THR A 48 -7.66 -0.09 19.19
C THR A 48 -7.12 -1.24 18.34
N SER A 49 -5.86 -1.65 18.56
CA SER A 49 -5.09 -2.60 17.74
C SER A 49 -4.59 -1.99 16.42
N PRO A 50 -3.39 -2.40 15.93
CA PRO A 50 -2.57 -1.55 15.06
C PRO A 50 -3.20 -1.21 13.71
N VAL A 51 -4.24 -1.92 13.25
CA VAL A 51 -4.98 -1.64 12.02
C VAL A 51 -6.46 -1.90 12.25
N ILE A 52 -7.30 -0.88 12.10
CA ILE A 52 -8.76 -0.92 12.29
C ILE A 52 -9.49 -1.00 10.93
N SER A 53 -8.91 -0.41 9.89
CA SER A 53 -9.48 -0.41 8.54
C SER A 53 -8.38 -0.36 7.48
N VAL A 54 -8.56 -1.08 6.37
CA VAL A 54 -7.68 -1.07 5.20
C VAL A 54 -8.48 -0.76 3.96
N ASN A 55 -7.86 -0.13 2.96
CA ASN A 55 -8.52 0.08 1.67
C ASN A 55 -8.93 -1.26 1.03
N ASP A 56 -10.19 -1.36 0.58
CA ASP A 56 -10.69 -2.58 -0.04
C ASP A 56 -10.14 -2.76 -1.45
N MET A 57 -9.25 -3.74 -1.62
CA MET A 57 -8.69 -4.12 -2.92
C MET A 57 -9.62 -5.05 -3.72
N ARG A 58 -10.72 -5.53 -3.13
CA ARG A 58 -11.64 -6.49 -3.75
C ARG A 58 -12.66 -5.75 -4.61
N ASN A 59 -13.19 -6.43 -5.63
CA ASN A 59 -14.31 -5.98 -6.46
C ASN A 59 -14.17 -4.55 -7.07
N GLY A 60 -12.94 -4.05 -7.23
CA GLY A 60 -12.71 -2.70 -7.75
C GLY A 60 -12.99 -1.56 -6.76
N ASN A 61 -13.11 -1.86 -5.46
CA ASN A 61 -13.37 -0.87 -4.40
C ASN A 61 -12.13 -0.05 -4.02
N PHE A 62 -11.00 -0.26 -4.71
CA PHE A 62 -9.75 0.41 -4.38
C PHE A 62 -9.83 1.90 -4.68
N ARG A 63 -9.74 2.73 -3.64
CA ARG A 63 -9.88 4.19 -3.74
C ARG A 63 -8.68 4.89 -3.12
N ILE A 64 -7.94 5.64 -3.93
CA ILE A 64 -6.74 6.35 -3.46
C ILE A 64 -7.14 7.41 -2.43
N GLY A 65 -6.52 7.37 -1.24
CA GLY A 65 -6.73 8.35 -0.17
C GLY A 65 -7.90 8.05 0.75
N SER A 66 -8.54 6.88 0.64
CA SER A 66 -9.53 6.39 1.61
C SER A 66 -9.01 5.16 2.36
N VAL A 67 -9.77 4.74 3.37
CA VAL A 67 -9.57 3.48 4.10
C VAL A 67 -10.94 2.84 4.30
N GLY A 68 -11.03 1.52 4.25
CA GLY A 68 -12.30 0.79 4.31
C GLY A 68 -12.91 0.51 2.93
N LYS A 69 -14.25 0.38 2.92
CA LYS A 69 -15.08 0.12 1.73
C LYS A 69 -15.63 1.43 1.16
#